data_AF-A0A4R3UC12-F1
#
_entry.id   AF-A0A4R3UC12-F1
#
_cell.length_a   1.000
_cell.length_b   1.000
_cell.length_c   1.000
_cell.angle_alpha   90.00
_cell.angle_beta   90.00
_cell.angle_gamma   90.00
#
_symmetry.space_group_name_H-M   'P 1'
#
loop_
_entity.id
_entity.type
_entity.pdbx_description
1 polymer ?
#
loop_
_entity_poly.entity_id
_entity_poly.type
_entity_poly.pdbx_seq_one_letter_code
_entity_poly.pdbx_strand_id
1 'polypeptide(L)' 'MAVLDRIEQQTDVLLQQPELGRPGRKQGTRERVISRTPLIIVYRVRPRAKRVELLTLLHGSQQWPPA' A
#
# COMPACT_ATOMS: atom_id res chain seq x y z
N MET A 1 12.00 -12.11 -11.15
CA MET A 1 10.75 -11.88 -10.41
C MET A 1 9.86 -10.98 -11.23
N ALA A 2 8.63 -11.43 -11.43
CA ALA A 2 7.57 -10.64 -12.02
C ALA A 2 7.15 -9.50 -11.07
N VAL A 3 6.40 -8.54 -11.59
CA VAL A 3 5.85 -7.44 -10.77
C VAL A 3 4.89 -7.98 -9.71
N LEU A 4 4.11 -9.01 -10.04
CA LEU A 4 3.16 -9.65 -9.11
C LEU A 4 3.87 -10.22 -7.88
N ASP A 5 4.95 -10.97 -8.06
CA ASP A 5 5.76 -11.53 -6.95
C ASP A 5 6.21 -10.44 -5.96
N ARG A 6 6.57 -9.26 -6.47
CA ARG A 6 6.99 -8.12 -5.64
C ARG A 6 5.83 -7.51 -4.88
N ILE A 7 4.66 -7.43 -5.51
CA ILE A 7 3.44 -6.94 -4.85
C ILE A 7 3.10 -7.89 -3.69
N GLU A 8 2.99 -9.19 -3.95
CA GLU A 8 2.67 -10.22 -2.96
C GLU A 8 3.62 -10.15 -1.76
N GLN A 9 4.94 -10.22 -2.01
CA GLN A 9 5.94 -10.17 -0.96
C GLN A 9 5.85 -8.88 -0.11
N GLN A 10 5.62 -7.72 -0.74
CA GLN A 10 5.52 -6.46 0.00
C GLN A 10 4.19 -6.34 0.76
N THR A 11 3.11 -6.94 0.26
CA THR A 11 1.83 -6.97 0.96
C THR A 11 1.84 -7.92 2.16
N ASP A 12 2.54 -9.05 2.07
CA ASP A 12 2.64 -10.01 3.19
C ASP A 12 3.32 -9.40 4.42
N VAL A 13 4.33 -8.55 4.20
CA VAL A 13 5.00 -7.81 5.28
C VAL A 13 4.02 -6.93 6.07
N LEU A 14 2.94 -6.45 5.45
CA LEU A 14 1.94 -5.61 6.13
C LEU A 14 1.14 -6.38 7.18
N LEU A 15 1.07 -7.72 7.09
CA LEU A 15 0.43 -8.54 8.12
C LEU A 15 1.19 -8.48 9.45
N GLN A 16 2.52 -8.36 9.39
CA GLN A 16 3.38 -8.30 10.56
C GLN A 16 3.65 -6.85 10.99
N GLN A 17 3.82 -5.94 10.04
CA GLN A 17 4.21 -4.56 10.30
C GLN A 17 3.31 -3.57 9.53
N PRO A 18 2.02 -3.47 9.91
CA PRO A 18 1.04 -2.65 9.21
C PRO A 18 1.33 -1.14 9.30
N GLU A 19 2.17 -0.72 10.23
CA GLU A 19 2.54 0.69 10.46
C GLU A 19 3.64 1.20 9.51
N LEU A 20 4.25 0.34 8.69
CA LEU A 20 5.37 0.70 7.80
C LEU A 20 4.99 1.68 6.67
N GLY A 21 3.73 1.77 6.30
CA GLY A 21 3.25 2.80 5.37
C GLY A 21 3.12 4.14 6.06
N ARG A 22 3.52 5.21 5.37
CA ARG A 22 3.32 6.58 5.86
C ARG A 22 1.82 6.92 5.91
N PRO A 23 1.37 7.89 6.72
CA PRO A 23 0.01 8.41 6.63
C PRO A 23 -0.33 8.81 5.19
N GLY A 24 -1.46 8.32 4.68
CA GLY A 24 -1.91 8.57 3.32
C GLY A 24 -2.67 9.89 3.19
N ARG A 25 -2.94 10.31 1.94
CA ARG A 25 -3.65 11.56 1.64
C ARG A 25 -5.06 11.64 2.27
N LYS A 26 -5.76 10.50 2.40
CA LYS A 26 -7.07 10.43 3.06
C LYS A 26 -6.92 9.96 4.50
N GLN A 27 -7.68 10.56 5.42
CA GLN A 27 -7.64 10.21 6.84
C GLN A 27 -7.88 8.69 7.04
N GLY A 28 -7.05 8.07 7.87
CA GLY A 28 -7.14 6.63 8.17
C GLY A 28 -6.60 5.70 7.07
N THR A 29 -5.99 6.27 6.02
CA THR A 29 -5.25 5.50 5.03
C THR A 29 -3.74 5.58 5.28
N ARG A 30 -3.01 4.61 4.76
CA ARG A 30 -1.56 4.54 4.71
C ARG A 30 -1.10 4.29 3.29
N GLU A 31 0.07 4.81 2.95
CA GLU A 31 0.70 4.66 1.65
C GLU A 31 2.07 4.00 1.82
N ARG A 32 2.37 3.01 0.97
CA ARG A 32 3.69 2.38 0.93
C ARG A 32 4.14 2.18 -0.50
N VAL A 33 5.39 2.55 -0.79
CA VAL A 33 6.02 2.27 -2.08
C VAL A 33 6.39 0.79 -2.15
N ILE A 34 6.06 0.12 -3.26
CA ILE A 34 6.50 -1.24 -3.55
C ILE A 34 7.90 -1.15 -4.15
N SER A 35 8.91 -1.47 -3.35
CA SER A 35 10.32 -1.35 -3.70
C SER A 35 10.65 -1.93 -5.07
N ARG A 36 11.44 -1.18 -5.86
CA ARG A 36 11.84 -1.53 -7.24
C ARG A 36 10.69 -1.61 -8.25
N THR A 37 9.57 -0.96 -7.94
CA THR A 37 8.47 -0.73 -8.89
C THR A 37 8.00 0.71 -8.76
N PRO A 38 7.35 1.28 -9.78
CA PRO A 38 6.70 2.58 -9.66
C PRO A 38 5.37 2.49 -8.91
N LEU A 39 5.04 1.38 -8.23
CA LEU A 39 3.73 1.19 -7.59
C LEU A 39 3.74 1.67 -6.14
N ILE A 40 2.62 2.26 -5.74
CA ILE A 40 2.31 2.67 -4.37
C ILE A 40 1.04 1.93 -3.97
N ILE A 41 1.10 1.21 -2.85
CA ILE A 41 -0.09 0.61 -2.26
C ILE A 41 -0.74 1.56 -1.26
N VAL A 42 -2.03 1.79 -1.45
CA VAL A 42 -2.87 2.52 -0.50
C VAL A 42 -3.69 1.50 0.27
N TYR A 43 -3.61 1.55 1.60
CA TYR A 43 -4.26 0.58 2.46
C TYR A 43 -4.77 1.23 3.74
N ARG A 44 -5.53 0.49 4.54
CA ARG A 44 -5.93 0.90 5.89
C ARG A 44 -5.78 -0.25 6.88
N VAL A 45 -5.46 0.10 8.12
CA VAL A 45 -5.33 -0.87 9.21
C VAL A 45 -6.66 -0.90 9.98
N ARG A 46 -7.16 -2.10 10.30
CA ARG A 46 -8.35 -2.31 11.13
C ARG A 46 -7.97 -3.13 12.36
N PRO A 47 -7.44 -2.50 13.43
CA PRO A 47 -6.96 -3.22 14.61
C PRO A 47 -8.05 -4.08 15.27
N ARG A 48 -9.27 -3.56 15.41
CA ARG A 48 -10.40 -4.29 15.99
C ARG A 48 -10.78 -5.56 15.22
N ALA A 49 -10.68 -5.51 13.88
CA ALA A 49 -10.97 -6.65 13.01
C ALA A 49 -9.70 -7.46 12.67
N LYS A 50 -8.55 -7.12 13.26
CA LYS A 50 -7.24 -7.76 13.04
C LYS A 50 -6.88 -7.96 11.56
N ARG A 51 -7.16 -6.97 10.71
CA ARG A 51 -6.87 -7.06 9.28
C ARG A 51 -6.31 -5.78 8.69
N VAL A 52 -5.61 -5.96 7.58
CA VAL A 52 -5.16 -4.90 6.67
C VAL A 52 -6.03 -4.97 5.43
N GLU A 53 -6.52 -3.82 4.99
CA GLU A 53 -7.36 -3.74 3.79
C GLU A 53 -6.64 -2.93 2.72
N LEU A 54 -6.31 -3.58 1.61
CA LEU A 54 -5.68 -2.98 0.45
C LEU A 54 -6.79 -2.28 -0.35
N LEU A 55 -6.68 -0.97 -0.52
CA LEU A 55 -7.72 -0.17 -1.16
C LEU A 55 -7.46 -0.02 -2.65
N THR A 56 -6.22 0.28 -3.03
CA THR A 56 -5.81 0.42 -4.43
C THR A 56 -4.30 0.36 -4.58
N LEU A 57 -3.84 0.04 -5.79
CA LEU A 57 -2.48 0.26 -6.25
C LEU A 57 -2.46 1.48 -7.19
N LEU A 58 -1.51 2.38 -6.96
CA LEU A 58 -1.30 3.56 -7.80
C LEU A 58 0.06 3.47 -8.48
N HIS A 59 0.13 3.89 -9.73
CA HIS A 59 1.40 4.11 -10.42
C HIS A 59 1.93 5.50 -10.06
N GLY A 60 2.99 5.57 -9.26
CA GLY A 60 3.56 6.80 -8.71
C GLY A 60 4.11 7.77 -9.76
N SER A 61 4.48 7.30 -10.95
CA SER A 61 4.91 8.18 -12.05
C SER A 61 3.79 8.54 -13.03
N GLN A 62 2.55 8.09 -12.79
CA GLN A 62 1.41 8.47 -13.62
C GLN A 62 0.89 9.85 -13.18
N GLN A 63 0.48 10.66 -14.15
CA GLN A 63 -0.26 11.88 -13.87
C GLN A 63 -1.70 11.50 -13.52
N TRP A 64 -1.97 11.41 -12.23
CA TRP A 64 -3.32 11.18 -11.72
C TRP A 64 -4.14 12.48 -11.80
N PRO A 65 -5.45 12.38 -12.13
CA PRO A 65 -6.33 13.53 -12.01
C PRO A 65 -6.27 14.12 -10.59
N PRO A 66 -6.46 15.44 -10.44
CA PRO A 66 -6.60 16.05 -9.11
C PRO A 66 -7.78 15.43 -8.35
N ALA A 67 -7.66 15.42 -7.03
CA ALA A 67 -8.65 14.85 -6.11
C ALA A 67 -9.84 15.79 -5.90
#